data_AF-U7UAT3-F1
#
_entry.id   AF-U7UAT3-F1
#
_cell.length_a   1.000
_cell.length_b   1.000
_cell.length_c   1.000
_cell.angle_alpha   90.00
_cell.angle_beta   90.00
_cell.angle_gamma   90.00
#
_symmetry.space_group_name_H-M   'P 1'
#
loop_
_entity.id
_entity.type
_entity.pdbx_description
1 polymer ?
#
loop_
_entity_poly.entity_id
_entity_poly.type
_entity_poly.pdbx_seq_one_letter_code
_entity_poly.pdbx_strand_id
1 'polypeptide(L)'
;MKKILLILSLILTFLGVYAKENSNVTLYVNGELVGYNRFGSIEERDSPAILKYGKTYIELKTLLRRMPYLKYEKEKLSYKESEYQKIESIEIKGKKYLPIRKLADTFGIKINWDAKTKTAMLGQYLNSPLELLKSSGEKINFEKIKASFILPKDFKDNVEIKEIKDAVEFKDKKNLKAGGRLFTISWNKGPISSMVPGVILDYKDGKFLEAYFSSDVQVDTSKKELEESYVKLREMSFDVL
;
A
#
# COMPACT_ATOMS: atom_id res chain seq x y z
N MET A 1 39.42 39.98 -1.30
CA MET A 1 38.19 39.65 -0.54
C MET A 1 37.10 39.06 -1.46
N LYS A 2 37.27 37.84 -1.98
CA LYS A 2 36.25 37.17 -2.84
C LYS A 2 36.11 35.65 -2.60
N LYS A 3 36.84 35.06 -1.64
CA LYS A 3 36.81 33.60 -1.37
C LYS A 3 35.85 33.17 -0.24
N ILE A 4 35.33 34.11 0.56
CA ILE A 4 34.43 33.79 1.69
C ILE A 4 32.95 33.72 1.24
N LEU A 5 32.58 34.37 0.14
CA LEU A 5 31.18 34.43 -0.31
C LEU A 5 30.68 33.13 -0.97
N LEU A 6 31.59 32.31 -1.53
CA LEU A 6 31.21 31.06 -2.21
C LEU A 6 30.88 29.91 -1.23
N ILE A 7 31.49 29.92 -0.03
CA ILE A 7 31.27 28.87 0.97
C ILE A 7 29.92 29.09 1.66
N LEU A 8 29.49 30.34 1.87
CA LEU A 8 28.16 30.62 2.43
C LEU A 8 27.01 30.24 1.47
N SER A 9 27.16 30.40 0.16
CA SER A 9 26.09 30.02 -0.79
C SER A 9 25.99 28.50 -0.98
N LEU A 10 27.09 27.75 -0.83
CA LEU A 10 27.08 26.29 -0.86
C LEU A 10 26.45 25.69 0.41
N ILE A 11 26.68 26.32 1.57
CA ILE A 11 26.05 25.92 2.83
C ILE A 11 24.54 26.27 2.83
N LEU A 12 24.14 27.41 2.26
CA LEU A 12 22.72 27.76 2.12
C LEU A 12 21.96 26.88 1.12
N THR A 13 22.61 26.38 0.07
CA THR A 13 21.97 25.41 -0.85
C THR A 13 21.84 24.03 -0.21
N PHE A 14 22.78 23.60 0.62
CA PHE A 14 22.64 22.37 1.42
C PHE A 14 21.57 22.48 2.52
N LEU A 15 21.44 23.65 3.17
CA LEU A 15 20.39 23.91 4.16
C LEU A 15 18.99 24.07 3.50
N GLY A 16 18.92 24.63 2.30
CA GLY A 16 17.68 24.76 1.52
C GLY A 16 17.07 23.42 1.08
N VAL A 17 17.88 22.36 0.94
CA VAL A 17 17.39 20.99 0.68
C VAL A 17 16.85 20.31 1.95
N TYR A 18 17.33 20.73 3.13
CA TYR A 18 16.81 20.27 4.43
C TYR A 18 15.54 21.03 4.89
N ALA A 19 15.28 22.21 4.33
CA ALA A 19 14.19 23.12 4.71
C ALA A 19 12.82 22.79 4.07
N LYS A 20 12.36 21.53 4.19
CA LYS A 20 10.94 21.15 3.99
C LYS A 20 10.53 20.20 5.12
N GLU A 21 10.51 20.76 6.33
CA GLU A 21 10.68 20.05 7.60
C GLU A 21 9.54 19.13 8.07
N ASN A 22 8.41 19.07 7.36
CA ASN A 22 7.45 17.96 7.50
C ASN A 22 6.76 17.79 6.14
N SER A 23 7.00 16.68 5.45
CA SER A 23 6.16 16.29 4.32
C SER A 23 5.58 14.91 4.54
N ASN A 24 4.30 14.74 4.23
CA ASN A 24 3.63 13.45 4.29
C ASN A 24 4.37 12.46 3.38
N VAL A 25 4.54 11.25 3.91
CA VAL A 25 5.11 10.11 3.20
C VAL A 25 4.00 9.09 3.05
N THR A 26 3.82 8.61 1.82
CA THR A 26 2.92 7.46 1.59
C THR A 26 3.67 6.21 2.02
N LEU A 27 3.17 5.52 3.04
CA LEU A 27 3.78 4.29 3.54
C LEU A 27 2.88 3.11 3.23
N TYR A 28 3.48 2.07 2.65
CA TYR A 28 2.86 0.77 2.48
C TYR A 28 3.56 -0.26 3.36
N VAL A 29 2.79 -1.19 3.92
CA VAL A 29 3.26 -2.35 4.66
C VAL A 29 2.66 -3.57 4.01
N ASN A 30 3.50 -4.44 3.44
CA ASN A 30 3.07 -5.60 2.65
C ASN A 30 2.00 -5.25 1.60
N GLY A 31 2.22 -4.18 0.84
CA GLY A 31 1.33 -3.77 -0.25
C GLY A 31 0.08 -3.01 0.21
N GLU A 32 -0.22 -3.01 1.52
CA GLU A 32 -1.33 -2.24 2.08
C GLU A 32 -0.93 -0.82 2.50
N LEU A 33 -1.76 0.15 2.13
CA LEU A 33 -1.56 1.54 2.53
C LEU A 33 -1.72 1.73 4.06
N VAL A 34 -0.74 2.39 4.68
CA VAL A 34 -0.70 2.70 6.10
C VAL A 34 -1.23 4.11 6.33
N GLY A 35 -2.33 4.24 7.09
CA GLY A 35 -2.87 5.54 7.51
C GLY A 35 -4.25 5.88 7.00
N TYR A 36 -4.78 5.10 6.08
CA TYR A 36 -6.19 5.11 5.76
C TYR A 36 -6.90 4.03 6.55
N ASN A 37 -7.99 4.40 7.25
CA ASN A 37 -8.99 3.42 7.66
C ASN A 37 -9.61 2.80 6.39
N ARG A 38 -10.17 1.59 6.46
CA ARG A 38 -10.86 0.89 5.35
C ARG A 38 -11.98 1.72 4.68
N PHE A 39 -12.32 2.89 5.24
CA PHE A 39 -13.41 3.79 4.84
C PHE A 39 -12.97 5.25 4.57
N GLY A 40 -11.68 5.51 4.36
CA GLY A 40 -11.27 6.65 3.53
C GLY A 40 -11.25 8.05 4.13
N SER A 41 -10.79 8.23 5.37
CA SER A 41 -10.32 9.54 5.82
C SER A 41 -8.96 9.45 6.52
N ILE A 42 -8.04 10.32 6.08
CA ILE A 42 -6.93 10.80 6.90
C ILE A 42 -7.44 12.10 7.53
N GLU A 43 -7.52 12.17 8.85
CA GLU A 43 -7.40 13.49 9.46
C GLU A 43 -5.94 13.93 9.27
N GLU A 44 -5.70 15.08 8.62
CA GLU A 44 -4.36 15.63 8.33
C GLU A 44 -3.41 15.67 9.55
N ARG A 45 -3.94 15.54 10.77
CA ARG A 45 -3.20 15.59 12.04
C ARG A 45 -2.54 14.25 12.42
N ASP A 46 -2.88 13.16 11.75
CA ASP A 46 -2.57 11.78 12.18
C ASP A 46 -1.90 10.93 11.08
N SER A 47 -1.05 11.54 10.22
CA SER A 47 -0.24 10.77 9.27
C SER A 47 0.63 9.76 10.03
N PRO A 48 0.44 8.44 9.84
CA PRO A 48 1.20 7.44 10.58
C PRO A 48 2.64 7.33 10.10
N ALA A 49 3.00 7.99 9.00
CA ALA A 49 4.35 8.07 8.49
C ALA A 49 4.74 9.50 8.14
N ILE A 50 5.98 9.87 8.42
CA ILE A 50 6.51 11.22 8.25
C ILE A 50 7.94 11.20 7.70
N LEU A 51 8.33 12.25 6.98
CA LEU A 51 9.72 12.54 6.66
C LEU A 51 10.23 13.64 7.60
N LYS A 52 11.26 13.33 8.40
CA LYS A 52 11.90 14.31 9.30
C LYS A 52 13.42 14.10 9.27
N TYR A 53 14.21 15.17 9.19
CA TYR A 53 15.68 15.10 9.11
C TYR A 53 16.21 14.18 7.99
N GLY A 54 15.50 14.11 6.85
CA GLY A 54 15.84 13.22 5.74
C GLY A 54 15.59 11.72 6.01
N LYS A 55 14.95 11.38 7.13
CA LYS A 55 14.61 10.02 7.53
C LYS A 55 13.09 9.82 7.53
N THR A 56 12.65 8.66 7.07
CA THR A 56 11.25 8.26 7.15
C THR A 56 10.98 7.58 8.48
N TYR A 57 9.92 7.99 9.16
CA TYR A 57 9.47 7.40 10.41
C TYR A 57 8.04 6.88 10.30
N ILE A 58 7.73 5.87 11.10
CA ILE A 58 6.38 5.33 11.30
C ILE A 58 5.99 5.46 12.78
N GLU A 59 4.74 5.82 13.05
CA GLU A 59 4.18 5.80 14.41
C GLU A 59 4.20 4.37 14.96
N LEU A 60 4.79 4.17 16.14
CA LEU A 60 4.91 2.86 16.79
C LEU A 60 3.55 2.15 16.92
N LYS A 61 2.51 2.87 17.35
CA LYS A 61 1.15 2.31 17.47
C LYS A 61 0.66 1.74 16.14
N THR A 62 0.90 2.45 15.04
CA THR A 62 0.51 1.99 13.71
C THR A 62 1.35 0.81 13.25
N LEU A 63 2.65 0.82 13.53
CA LEU A 63 3.53 -0.33 13.28
C LEU A 63 3.03 -1.59 14.00
N LEU A 64 2.80 -1.51 15.31
CA LEU A 64 2.35 -2.65 16.14
C LEU A 64 1.04 -3.25 15.63
N ARG A 65 0.11 -2.40 15.18
CA ARG A 65 -1.15 -2.84 14.55
C ARG A 65 -0.93 -3.58 13.22
N ARG A 66 0.12 -3.24 12.48
CA ARG A 66 0.45 -3.87 11.18
C ARG A 66 1.44 -5.03 11.29
N MET A 67 2.11 -5.19 12.43
CA MET A 67 3.10 -6.25 12.65
C MET A 67 2.62 -7.68 12.41
N PRO A 68 1.39 -8.08 12.82
CA PRO A 68 0.89 -9.42 12.51
C PRO A 68 0.87 -9.73 11.00
N TYR A 69 0.74 -8.70 10.16
CA TYR A 69 0.69 -8.81 8.70
C TYR A 69 2.08 -8.80 8.07
N LEU A 70 3.11 -8.27 8.74
CA LEU A 70 4.51 -8.27 8.29
C LEU A 70 5.20 -9.65 8.36
N LYS A 71 4.48 -10.68 8.84
CA LYS A 71 4.95 -12.02 9.19
C LYS A 71 5.31 -12.93 8.00
N TYR A 72 5.53 -12.38 6.82
CA TYR A 72 5.79 -13.14 5.60
C TYR A 72 7.29 -13.22 5.28
N GLU A 73 7.99 -14.06 6.02
CA GLU A 73 8.90 -15.09 5.51
C GLU A 73 9.30 -16.01 6.67
N LYS A 74 9.54 -17.29 6.34
CA LYS A 74 9.82 -18.45 7.19
C LYS A 74 10.60 -18.17 8.49
N GLU A 75 9.88 -17.73 9.50
CA GLU A 75 10.01 -18.07 10.91
C GLU A 75 8.93 -17.24 11.60
N LYS A 76 8.27 -17.83 12.58
CA LYS A 76 7.39 -17.06 13.45
C LYS A 76 8.32 -16.12 14.21
N LEU A 77 8.65 -14.95 13.65
CA LEU A 77 9.50 -13.97 14.32
C LEU A 77 8.85 -13.76 15.68
N SER A 78 9.53 -14.28 16.69
CA SER A 78 9.16 -14.21 18.09
C SER A 78 9.49 -12.80 18.55
N TYR A 79 8.78 -11.81 18.01
CA TYR A 79 9.07 -10.42 18.31
C TYR A 79 8.70 -10.15 19.76
N LYS A 80 9.67 -9.71 20.54
CA LYS A 80 9.41 -9.17 21.86
C LYS A 80 9.24 -7.67 21.69
N GLU A 81 8.16 -7.11 22.25
CA GLU A 81 7.90 -5.66 22.31
C GLU A 81 9.15 -4.87 22.78
N SER A 82 9.97 -5.50 23.63
CA SER A 82 11.24 -4.97 24.14
C SER A 82 12.33 -4.74 23.08
N GLU A 83 12.21 -5.27 21.87
CA GLU A 83 13.15 -5.00 20.77
C GLU A 83 12.88 -3.64 20.12
N TYR A 84 11.62 -3.21 20.00
CA TYR A 84 11.27 -1.86 19.50
C TYR A 84 11.72 -0.76 20.45
N GLN A 85 11.67 -1.04 21.76
CA GLN A 85 12.08 -0.08 22.78
C GLN A 85 13.58 0.26 22.71
N LYS A 86 14.39 -0.59 22.06
CA LYS A 86 15.83 -0.37 21.85
C LYS A 86 16.12 0.47 20.60
N ILE A 87 15.16 0.60 19.69
CA ILE A 87 15.32 1.41 18.50
C ILE A 87 15.12 2.87 18.89
N GLU A 88 16.11 3.70 18.57
CA GLU A 88 16.05 5.13 18.81
C GLU A 88 14.81 5.73 18.13
N SER A 89 13.88 6.21 18.95
CA SER A 89 12.63 6.81 18.52
C SER A 89 12.68 8.33 18.66
N ILE A 90 11.85 9.03 17.89
CA ILE A 90 11.57 10.44 18.12
C ILE A 90 10.16 10.60 18.67
N GLU A 91 9.95 11.63 19.47
CA GLU A 91 8.63 12.00 19.97
C GLU A 91 8.11 13.25 19.26
N ILE A 92 6.87 13.18 18.77
CA ILE A 92 6.19 14.30 18.12
C ILE A 92 4.76 14.34 18.64
N LYS A 93 4.39 15.45 19.29
CA LYS A 93 3.03 15.65 19.85
C LYS A 93 2.58 14.48 20.75
N GLY A 94 3.47 13.94 21.59
CA GLY A 94 3.20 12.81 22.47
C GLY A 94 3.11 11.43 21.78
N LYS A 95 3.35 11.34 20.47
CA LYS A 95 3.42 10.09 19.72
C LYS A 95 4.86 9.67 19.47
N LYS A 96 5.16 8.38 19.65
CA LYS A 96 6.48 7.79 19.36
C LYS A 96 6.57 7.34 17.91
N TYR A 97 7.64 7.75 17.25
CA TYR A 97 7.92 7.46 15.86
C TYR A 97 9.27 6.75 15.72
N LEU A 98 9.28 5.66 14.95
CA LEU A 98 10.46 4.83 14.75
C LEU A 98 10.99 4.96 13.33
N PRO A 99 12.32 5.07 13.13
CA PRO A 99 12.91 5.16 11.80
C PRO A 99 12.73 3.84 11.05
N ILE A 100 12.03 3.89 9.92
CA ILE A 100 11.62 2.69 9.16
C ILE A 100 12.83 1.88 8.68
N ARG A 101 13.94 2.55 8.33
CA ARG A 101 15.17 1.87 7.93
C ARG A 101 15.78 1.05 9.07
N LYS A 102 15.80 1.58 10.30
CA LYS A 102 16.33 0.83 11.45
C LYS A 102 15.43 -0.36 11.80
N LEU A 103 14.11 -0.17 11.70
CA LEU A 103 13.15 -1.28 11.83
C LEU A 103 13.45 -2.38 10.81
N ALA A 104 13.60 -2.01 9.53
CA ALA A 104 13.94 -2.93 8.45
C ALA A 104 15.25 -3.69 8.74
N ASP A 105 16.30 -2.97 9.11
CA ASP A 105 17.60 -3.57 9.44
C ASP A 105 17.52 -4.51 10.65
N THR A 106 16.85 -4.10 11.74
CA THR A 106 16.73 -4.88 12.98
C THR A 106 15.96 -6.18 12.76
N PHE A 107 14.95 -6.16 11.90
CA PHE A 107 14.05 -7.29 11.71
C PHE A 107 14.25 -8.03 10.38
N GLY A 108 15.29 -7.67 9.61
CA GLY A 108 15.57 -8.27 8.30
C GLY A 108 14.45 -8.03 7.28
N ILE A 109 13.64 -6.98 7.45
CA ILE A 109 12.49 -6.69 6.58
C ILE A 109 12.99 -5.90 5.36
N LYS A 110 12.56 -6.30 4.16
CA LYS A 110 12.85 -5.54 2.94
C LYS A 110 12.22 -4.15 3.00
N ILE A 111 12.93 -3.13 2.52
CA ILE A 111 12.40 -1.77 2.39
C ILE A 111 12.71 -1.22 1.00
N ASN A 112 11.67 -0.72 0.32
CA ASN A 112 11.79 0.00 -0.93
C ASN A 112 11.39 1.47 -0.72
N TRP A 113 12.09 2.38 -1.38
CA TRP A 113 11.81 3.82 -1.34
C TRP A 113 11.77 4.37 -2.76
N ASP A 114 10.65 5.00 -3.13
CA ASP A 114 10.57 5.84 -4.32
C ASP A 114 10.63 7.31 -3.93
N ALA A 115 11.70 7.99 -4.33
CA ALA A 115 11.94 9.39 -4.00
C ALA A 115 11.02 10.34 -4.77
N LYS A 116 10.56 9.95 -5.97
CA LYS A 116 9.74 10.80 -6.84
C LYS A 116 8.32 10.95 -6.29
N THR A 117 7.75 9.87 -5.79
CA THR A 117 6.40 9.82 -5.21
C THR A 117 6.42 9.87 -3.68
N LYS A 118 7.61 9.93 -3.07
CA LYS A 118 7.81 9.89 -1.61
C LYS A 118 7.09 8.70 -0.99
N THR A 119 7.28 7.52 -1.59
CA THR A 119 6.60 6.29 -1.19
C THR A 119 7.59 5.32 -0.56
N ALA A 120 7.33 4.95 0.69
CA ALA A 120 8.03 3.87 1.37
C ALA A 120 7.19 2.59 1.31
N MET A 121 7.82 1.47 1.03
CA MET A 121 7.22 0.14 1.07
C MET A 121 8.04 -0.73 2.02
N LEU A 122 7.43 -1.17 3.11
CA LEU A 122 8.02 -2.08 4.07
C LEU A 122 7.47 -3.49 3.85
N GLY A 123 8.35 -4.47 3.69
CA GLY A 123 8.00 -5.86 3.42
C GLY A 123 7.87 -6.19 1.93
N GLN A 124 6.99 -7.13 1.59
CA GLN A 124 6.84 -7.67 0.22
C GLN A 124 5.64 -7.07 -0.49
N TYR A 125 5.73 -6.87 -1.80
CA TYR A 125 4.54 -6.59 -2.60
C TYR A 125 3.65 -7.84 -2.67
N LEU A 126 2.34 -7.66 -2.73
CA LEU A 126 1.38 -8.76 -2.65
C LEU A 126 1.35 -9.67 -3.89
N ASN A 127 1.96 -9.24 -5.00
CA ASN A 127 2.24 -10.13 -6.14
C ASN A 127 3.37 -11.14 -5.88
N SER A 128 3.81 -11.33 -4.63
CA SER A 128 4.72 -12.41 -4.27
C SER A 128 3.91 -13.72 -4.25
N PRO A 129 4.20 -14.70 -5.13
CA PRO A 129 3.37 -15.89 -5.37
C PRO A 129 3.14 -16.83 -4.18
N LEU A 130 3.58 -16.48 -2.97
CA LEU A 130 4.01 -17.45 -1.98
C LEU A 130 2.92 -17.98 -1.04
N GLU A 131 1.71 -17.40 -0.97
CA GLU A 131 0.61 -18.03 -0.21
C GLU A 131 -0.77 -18.14 -0.87
N LEU A 132 -0.94 -17.66 -2.11
CA LEU A 132 -2.10 -18.00 -2.94
C LEU A 132 -2.06 -19.40 -3.56
N LEU A 133 -0.91 -20.08 -3.46
CA LEU A 133 -0.68 -21.45 -3.92
C LEU A 133 -1.44 -22.53 -3.14
N LYS A 134 -2.28 -22.15 -2.16
CA LYS A 134 -3.21 -23.08 -1.47
C LYS A 134 -4.63 -23.06 -2.03
N SER A 135 -4.95 -22.18 -2.98
CA SER A 135 -6.28 -22.13 -3.59
C SER A 135 -6.33 -22.97 -4.88
N SER A 136 -7.38 -23.76 -5.04
CA SER A 136 -7.70 -24.59 -6.22
C SER A 136 -8.13 -23.77 -7.45
N GLY A 137 -7.54 -22.59 -7.62
CA GLY A 137 -7.89 -21.62 -8.64
C GLY A 137 -7.17 -21.82 -9.98
N GLU A 138 -7.60 -21.07 -10.98
CA GLU A 138 -6.98 -21.04 -12.30
C GLU A 138 -6.05 -19.84 -12.43
N LYS A 139 -4.84 -20.07 -12.92
CA LYS A 139 -3.91 -18.97 -13.24
C LYS A 139 -4.36 -18.27 -14.51
N ILE A 140 -4.70 -16.99 -14.41
CA ILE A 140 -5.03 -16.11 -15.54
C ILE A 140 -3.89 -15.12 -15.76
N ASN A 141 -3.54 -14.90 -17.03
CA ASN A 141 -2.56 -13.92 -17.45
C ASN A 141 -3.27 -12.71 -18.06
N PHE A 142 -2.87 -11.50 -17.67
CA PHE A 142 -3.40 -10.25 -18.22
C PHE A 142 -2.31 -9.53 -19.00
N GLU A 143 -2.45 -9.47 -20.31
CA GLU A 143 -1.42 -8.94 -21.21
C GLU A 143 -1.24 -7.44 -21.05
N LYS A 144 -2.34 -6.68 -20.85
CA LYS A 144 -2.29 -5.22 -20.74
C LYS A 144 -1.51 -4.74 -19.53
N ILE A 145 -1.58 -5.48 -18.43
CA ILE A 145 -0.85 -5.17 -17.19
C ILE A 145 0.37 -6.06 -16.96
N LYS A 146 0.64 -7.04 -17.84
CA LYS A 146 1.79 -7.96 -17.75
C LYS A 146 1.90 -8.63 -16.38
N ALA A 147 0.78 -9.07 -15.83
CA ALA A 147 0.67 -9.72 -14.53
C ALA A 147 -0.20 -10.97 -14.60
N SER A 148 -0.07 -11.85 -13.62
CA SER A 148 -0.82 -13.10 -13.53
C SER A 148 -1.42 -13.25 -12.14
N PHE A 149 -2.64 -13.77 -12.06
CA PHE A 149 -3.34 -14.00 -10.79
C PHE A 149 -3.95 -15.40 -10.77
N ILE A 150 -4.06 -16.01 -9.60
CA ILE A 150 -4.79 -17.27 -9.40
C ILE A 150 -6.19 -16.92 -8.95
N LEU A 151 -7.19 -17.23 -9.78
CA LEU A 151 -8.59 -16.93 -9.48
C LEU A 151 -9.31 -18.19 -8.99
N PRO A 152 -9.89 -18.19 -7.77
CA PRO A 152 -10.78 -19.27 -7.34
C PRO A 152 -11.92 -19.45 -8.33
N LYS A 153 -12.32 -20.71 -8.58
CA LYS A 153 -13.39 -21.02 -9.56
C LYS A 153 -14.68 -20.24 -9.29
N ASP A 154 -15.12 -20.20 -8.04
CA ASP A 154 -16.33 -19.47 -7.62
C ASP A 154 -16.23 -17.96 -7.88
N PHE A 155 -15.04 -17.37 -7.70
CA PHE A 155 -14.82 -15.97 -8.04
C PHE A 155 -14.91 -15.77 -9.56
N LYS A 156 -14.12 -16.53 -10.34
CA LYS A 156 -14.07 -16.45 -11.80
C LYS A 156 -15.44 -16.62 -12.46
N ASP A 157 -16.24 -17.57 -11.98
CA ASP A 157 -17.56 -17.87 -12.54
C ASP A 157 -18.55 -16.71 -12.34
N ASN A 158 -18.39 -15.89 -11.30
CA ASN A 158 -19.31 -14.82 -10.92
C ASN A 158 -18.82 -13.40 -11.29
N VAL A 159 -17.58 -13.23 -11.77
CA VAL A 159 -17.05 -11.91 -12.15
C VAL A 159 -16.90 -11.72 -13.66
N GLU A 160 -17.31 -10.55 -14.15
CA GLU A 160 -16.92 -10.05 -15.46
C GLU A 160 -15.53 -9.42 -15.36
N ILE A 161 -14.61 -9.89 -16.18
CA ILE A 161 -13.23 -9.38 -16.25
C ILE A 161 -13.02 -8.74 -17.61
N LYS A 162 -12.58 -7.49 -17.63
CA LYS A 162 -12.38 -6.74 -18.87
C LYS A 162 -11.02 -6.05 -18.87
N GLU A 163 -10.19 -6.37 -19.85
CA GLU A 163 -8.98 -5.59 -20.13
C GLU A 163 -9.37 -4.31 -20.88
N ILE A 164 -9.04 -3.14 -20.30
CA ILE A 164 -9.38 -1.82 -20.83
C ILE A 164 -8.11 -0.99 -20.91
N LYS A 165 -7.63 -0.74 -22.14
CA LYS A 165 -6.42 0.03 -22.41
C LYS A 165 -5.19 -0.51 -21.65
N ASP A 166 -4.88 0.08 -20.49
CA ASP A 166 -3.73 -0.20 -19.63
C ASP A 166 -4.15 -0.72 -18.23
N ALA A 167 -5.38 -1.23 -18.13
CA ALA A 167 -5.99 -1.69 -16.89
C ALA A 167 -6.81 -2.98 -17.07
N VAL A 168 -7.13 -3.64 -15.97
CA VAL A 168 -8.04 -4.79 -15.90
C VAL A 168 -9.12 -4.48 -14.88
N GLU A 169 -10.38 -4.51 -15.30
CA GLU A 169 -11.53 -4.25 -14.45
C GLU A 169 -12.23 -5.56 -14.08
N PHE A 170 -12.60 -5.69 -12.80
CA PHE A 170 -13.34 -6.82 -12.25
C PHE A 170 -14.69 -6.33 -11.75
N LYS A 171 -15.78 -6.92 -12.26
CA LYS A 171 -17.15 -6.55 -11.96
C LYS A 171 -17.97 -7.74 -11.52
N ASP A 172 -18.88 -7.56 -10.57
CA ASP A 172 -19.91 -8.54 -10.26
C ASP A 172 -20.91 -8.63 -11.43
N LYS A 173 -21.02 -9.82 -12.05
CA LYS A 173 -21.92 -10.07 -13.19
C LYS A 173 -23.39 -9.78 -12.86
N LYS A 174 -23.81 -9.98 -11.61
CA LYS A 174 -25.19 -9.72 -11.18
C LYS A 174 -25.49 -8.22 -11.05
N ASN A 175 -24.46 -7.40 -10.85
CA ASN A 175 -24.58 -5.99 -10.53
C ASN A 175 -24.16 -5.04 -11.67
N LEU A 176 -23.97 -5.53 -12.90
CA LEU A 176 -23.53 -4.72 -14.04
C LEU A 176 -24.42 -3.48 -14.30
N LYS A 177 -25.73 -3.58 -14.04
CA LYS A 177 -26.66 -2.44 -14.19
C LYS A 177 -26.43 -1.33 -13.16
N ALA A 178 -25.97 -1.68 -11.97
CA ALA A 178 -25.62 -0.75 -10.89
C ALA A 178 -24.13 -0.38 -10.90
N GLY A 179 -23.41 -0.69 -11.99
CA GLY A 179 -21.96 -0.54 -12.12
C GLY A 179 -21.20 -1.83 -11.79
N GLY A 180 -21.45 -2.41 -10.62
CA GLY A 180 -20.92 -3.72 -10.22
C GLY A 180 -19.41 -3.77 -10.03
N ARG A 181 -18.68 -2.64 -10.07
CA ARG A 181 -17.21 -2.65 -10.04
C ARG A 181 -16.67 -3.06 -8.69
N LEU A 182 -15.98 -4.19 -8.65
CA LEU A 182 -15.29 -4.71 -7.46
C LEU A 182 -13.97 -3.96 -7.28
N PHE A 183 -13.08 -4.07 -8.27
CA PHE A 183 -11.80 -3.38 -8.31
C PHE A 183 -11.26 -3.28 -9.72
N THR A 184 -10.21 -2.48 -9.88
CA THR A 184 -9.46 -2.32 -11.12
C THR A 184 -7.97 -2.42 -10.83
N ILE A 185 -7.23 -3.07 -11.70
CA ILE A 185 -5.77 -3.18 -11.62
C ILE A 185 -5.13 -2.36 -12.73
N SER A 186 -4.18 -1.49 -12.42
CA SER A 186 -3.40 -0.74 -13.42
C SER A 186 -2.00 -0.38 -12.94
N TRP A 187 -1.12 -0.04 -13.90
CA TRP A 187 0.17 0.57 -13.60
C TRP A 187 0.06 2.09 -13.50
N ASN A 188 0.45 2.66 -12.36
CA ASN A 188 0.38 4.10 -12.10
C ASN A 188 1.75 4.69 -11.78
N LYS A 189 1.97 5.97 -12.14
CA LYS A 189 3.23 6.69 -11.89
C LYS A 189 3.44 7.07 -10.41
N GLY A 190 2.44 6.84 -9.59
CA GLY A 190 2.47 7.04 -8.15
C GLY A 190 1.21 6.46 -7.53
N PRO A 191 1.25 6.18 -6.22
CA PRO A 191 0.14 5.56 -5.54
C PRO A 191 -1.13 6.40 -5.65
N ILE A 192 -2.26 5.78 -5.96
CA ILE A 192 -3.56 6.47 -6.07
C ILE A 192 -4.04 6.81 -4.64
N SER A 193 -3.68 8.00 -4.16
CA SER A 193 -3.99 8.44 -2.79
C SER A 193 -5.47 8.75 -2.52
N SER A 194 -6.30 8.80 -3.56
CA SER A 194 -7.71 9.20 -3.48
C SER A 194 -8.71 8.04 -3.47
N MET A 195 -8.28 6.78 -3.61
CA MET A 195 -9.19 5.64 -3.79
C MET A 195 -8.96 4.54 -2.75
N VAL A 196 -10.06 4.02 -2.19
CA VAL A 196 -10.05 3.24 -0.95
C VAL A 196 -10.84 1.94 -1.11
N PRO A 197 -10.25 0.78 -0.74
CA PRO A 197 -8.82 0.57 -0.51
C PRO A 197 -7.99 0.64 -1.81
N GLY A 198 -6.70 0.92 -1.66
CA GLY A 198 -5.69 0.81 -2.71
C GLY A 198 -4.58 -0.13 -2.24
N VAL A 199 -4.23 -1.11 -3.05
CA VAL A 199 -3.25 -2.16 -2.75
C VAL A 199 -2.14 -2.11 -3.79
N ILE A 200 -0.88 -1.98 -3.37
CA ILE A 200 0.26 -2.13 -4.28
C ILE A 200 0.63 -3.60 -4.40
N LEU A 201 0.49 -4.10 -5.61
CA LEU A 201 0.78 -5.47 -5.99
C LEU A 201 2.22 -5.62 -6.47
N ASP A 202 2.79 -4.62 -7.14
CA ASP A 202 4.16 -4.68 -7.67
C ASP A 202 4.74 -3.27 -7.91
N TYR A 203 6.05 -3.18 -8.12
CA TYR A 203 6.75 -1.96 -8.50
C TYR A 203 7.82 -2.22 -9.54
N LYS A 204 7.70 -1.56 -10.70
CA LYS A 204 8.60 -1.73 -11.84
C LYS A 204 8.70 -0.45 -12.66
N ASP A 205 9.91 -0.10 -13.10
CA ASP A 205 10.18 1.02 -14.00
C ASP A 205 9.57 2.37 -13.54
N GLY A 206 9.60 2.65 -12.24
CA GLY A 206 9.05 3.90 -11.68
C GLY A 206 7.52 3.94 -11.62
N LYS A 207 6.86 2.78 -11.72
CA LYS A 207 5.41 2.64 -11.66
C LYS A 207 5.01 1.57 -10.64
N PHE A 208 3.85 1.77 -10.04
CA PHE A 208 3.21 0.84 -9.10
C PHE A 208 2.11 0.09 -9.83
N LEU A 209 2.10 -1.24 -9.74
CA LEU A 209 0.94 -2.03 -10.09
C LEU A 209 0.00 -1.99 -8.92
N GLU A 210 -1.20 -1.45 -9.10
CA GLU A 210 -2.14 -1.21 -8.02
C GLU A 210 -3.50 -1.81 -8.33
N ALA A 211 -4.09 -2.47 -7.34
CA ALA A 211 -5.51 -2.72 -7.30
C ALA A 211 -6.21 -1.61 -6.51
N TYR A 212 -7.18 -0.95 -7.12
CA TYR A 212 -7.99 0.08 -6.49
C TYR A 212 -9.47 -0.23 -6.62
N PHE A 213 -10.19 0.03 -5.54
CA PHE A 213 -11.57 -0.39 -5.39
C PHE A 213 -12.54 0.78 -5.54
N SER A 214 -13.82 0.45 -5.70
CA SER A 214 -14.90 1.45 -5.71
C SER A 214 -15.15 2.03 -4.33
N SER A 215 -15.22 3.36 -4.29
CA SER A 215 -15.57 4.17 -3.10
C SER A 215 -17.04 4.55 -3.06
N ASP A 216 -17.75 4.36 -4.17
CA ASP A 216 -19.19 4.59 -4.36
C ASP A 216 -19.97 3.27 -4.31
N VAL A 217 -21.30 3.38 -4.22
CA VAL A 217 -22.22 2.23 -4.24
C VAL A 217 -22.23 1.63 -5.64
N GLN A 218 -21.88 0.35 -5.74
CA GLN A 218 -21.78 -0.40 -7.01
C GLN A 218 -22.84 -1.51 -7.12
N VAL A 219 -23.87 -1.44 -6.28
CA VAL A 219 -24.86 -2.49 -6.09
C VAL A 219 -26.25 -1.88 -5.97
N ASP A 220 -27.25 -2.59 -6.48
CA ASP A 220 -28.65 -2.23 -6.28
C ASP A 220 -29.10 -2.68 -4.88
N THR A 221 -29.14 -1.74 -3.94
CA THR A 221 -29.46 -1.99 -2.53
C THR A 221 -30.94 -2.30 -2.27
N SER A 222 -31.80 -2.23 -3.30
CA SER A 222 -33.20 -2.65 -3.17
C SER A 222 -33.36 -4.17 -3.18
N LYS A 223 -32.32 -4.92 -3.57
CA LYS A 223 -32.36 -6.38 -3.74
C LYS A 223 -31.28 -7.07 -2.93
N LYS A 224 -31.70 -7.74 -1.86
CA LYS A 224 -30.82 -8.47 -0.94
C LYS A 224 -29.85 -9.43 -1.64
N GLU A 225 -30.31 -10.17 -2.64
CA GLU A 225 -29.46 -11.12 -3.39
C GLU A 225 -28.29 -10.42 -4.10
N LEU A 226 -28.51 -9.20 -4.62
CA LEU A 226 -27.49 -8.42 -5.30
C LEU A 226 -26.47 -7.86 -4.31
N GLU A 227 -26.92 -7.44 -3.12
CA GLU A 227 -26.04 -7.05 -2.01
C GLU A 227 -25.17 -8.21 -1.54
N GLU A 228 -25.76 -9.37 -1.28
CA GLU A 228 -25.05 -10.57 -0.84
C GLU A 228 -24.01 -11.02 -1.85
N SER A 229 -24.34 -10.99 -3.15
CA SER A 229 -23.41 -11.27 -4.25
C SER A 229 -22.22 -10.32 -4.25
N TYR A 230 -22.49 -9.01 -4.21
CA TYR A 230 -21.45 -7.99 -4.29
C TYR A 230 -20.53 -8.04 -3.06
N VAL A 231 -21.08 -8.18 -1.85
CA VAL A 231 -20.32 -8.26 -0.60
C VAL A 231 -19.41 -9.49 -0.63
N LYS A 232 -19.95 -10.67 -0.96
CA LYS A 232 -19.16 -11.91 -1.06
C LYS A 232 -17.99 -11.76 -2.03
N LEU A 233 -18.24 -11.28 -3.26
CA LEU A 233 -17.18 -11.13 -4.26
C LEU A 233 -16.18 -10.04 -3.88
N ARG A 234 -16.63 -8.98 -3.21
CA ARG A 234 -15.75 -7.93 -2.69
C ARG A 234 -14.80 -8.45 -1.61
N GLU A 235 -15.25 -9.37 -0.76
CA GLU A 235 -14.38 -10.04 0.22
C GLU A 235 -13.36 -10.95 -0.48
N MET A 236 -13.81 -11.80 -1.40
CA MET A 236 -12.94 -12.69 -2.19
C MET A 236 -11.91 -11.92 -3.03
N SER A 237 -12.19 -10.66 -3.39
CA SER A 237 -11.26 -9.81 -4.13
C SER A 237 -9.97 -9.56 -3.36
N PHE A 238 -9.99 -9.51 -2.03
CA PHE A 238 -8.77 -9.35 -1.24
C PHE A 238 -7.96 -10.64 -1.16
N ASP A 239 -8.61 -11.79 -1.29
CA ASP A 239 -7.90 -13.07 -1.35
C ASP A 239 -7.26 -13.28 -2.72
N VAL A 240 -7.79 -12.69 -3.79
CA VAL A 240 -7.27 -12.82 -5.16
C VAL A 240 -6.01 -11.97 -5.42
N LEU A 241 -5.84 -10.88 -4.66
CA LEU A 241 -4.78 -9.88 -4.82
C LEU A 241 -3.54 -10.19 -3.98
#